data_AF-A0A6M0FKW2-F1
#
_entry.id   AF-A0A6M0FKW2-F1
#
_cell.length_a   1.000
_cell.length_b   1.000
_cell.length_c   1.000
_cell.angle_alpha   90.00
_cell.angle_beta   90.00
_cell.angle_gamma   90.00
#
_symmetry.space_group_name_H-M   'P 1'
#
loop_
_entity.id
_entity.type
_entity.pdbx_description
1 polymer ?
#
loop_
_entity_poly.entity_id
_entity_poly.type
_entity_poly.pdbx_seq_one_letter_code
_entity_poly.pdbx_strand_id
1 'polypeptide(L)'
;MIKRGKKYFQISELKVNVGEAKLFLNQKITKIKKVGMYHVLIYKKQKYRHKYFSEKWYILTNLSSPQKVQKVYSQRMGIEAMFKDYKSGGYNLEAELRQ
;
A
#
# COMPACT_ATOMS: atom_id res chain seq x y z
N MET A 1 -20.07 5.40 -3.35
CA MET A 1 -21.45 5.05 -2.98
C MET A 1 -21.57 3.54 -2.97
N ILE A 2 -21.79 2.94 -1.80
CA ILE A 2 -22.16 1.52 -1.67
C ILE A 2 -23.61 1.41 -2.15
N LYS A 3 -23.90 0.54 -3.12
CA LYS A 3 -25.27 0.32 -3.60
C LYS A 3 -26.09 -0.31 -2.47
N ARG A 4 -27.26 0.26 -2.15
CA ARG A 4 -28.21 -0.30 -1.16
C ARG A 4 -28.48 -1.78 -1.52
N GLY A 5 -28.24 -2.69 -0.56
CA GLY A 5 -28.51 -4.14 -0.69
C GLY A 5 -27.28 -5.07 -0.76
N LYS A 6 -26.07 -4.57 -1.04
CA LYS A 6 -24.85 -5.41 -1.01
C LYS A 6 -24.15 -5.33 0.35
N LYS A 7 -24.16 -6.43 1.11
CA LYS A 7 -23.50 -6.57 2.43
C LYS A 7 -21.96 -6.54 2.33
N TYR A 8 -21.42 -6.91 1.17
CA TYR A 8 -19.98 -6.93 0.89
C TYR A 8 -19.71 -6.39 -0.51
N PHE A 9 -18.52 -5.84 -0.73
CA PHE A 9 -18.07 -5.36 -2.03
C PHE A 9 -16.58 -5.68 -2.20
N GLN A 10 -16.12 -5.84 -3.45
CA GLN A 10 -14.73 -6.13 -3.71
C GLN A 10 -13.88 -4.85 -3.56
N ILE A 11 -12.68 -4.97 -2.99
CA ILE A 11 -11.79 -3.82 -2.77
C ILE A 11 -11.41 -3.11 -4.09
N SER A 12 -11.41 -3.83 -5.21
CA SER A 12 -11.18 -3.31 -6.57
C SER A 12 -12.22 -2.28 -7.02
N GLU A 13 -13.47 -2.43 -6.56
CA GLU A 13 -14.61 -1.56 -6.91
C GLU A 13 -14.52 -0.17 -6.27
N LEU A 14 -13.65 0.02 -5.28
CA LEU A 14 -13.48 1.30 -4.61
C LEU A 14 -12.91 2.35 -5.57
N LYS A 15 -13.62 3.47 -5.68
CA LYS A 15 -13.28 4.59 -6.57
C LYS A 15 -12.41 5.62 -5.86
N VAL A 16 -11.24 5.90 -6.44
CA VAL A 16 -10.29 6.91 -5.98
C VAL A 16 -9.74 7.66 -7.19
N ASN A 17 -9.60 8.97 -7.06
CA ASN A 17 -9.02 9.82 -8.09
C ASN A 17 -7.50 9.69 -8.10
N VAL A 18 -6.86 10.08 -9.19
CA VAL A 18 -5.39 10.09 -9.29
C VAL A 18 -4.82 11.10 -8.29
N GLY A 19 -3.81 10.72 -7.52
CA GLY A 19 -3.21 11.54 -6.46
C GLY A 19 -4.00 11.56 -5.16
N GLU A 20 -5.21 11.00 -5.14
CA GLU A 20 -6.07 11.00 -3.95
C GLU A 20 -5.81 9.77 -3.08
N ALA A 21 -5.85 9.98 -1.76
CA ALA A 21 -5.88 8.91 -0.77
C ALA A 21 -7.19 8.94 0.00
N LYS A 22 -7.89 7.80 0.05
CA LYS A 22 -9.13 7.64 0.82
C LYS A 22 -8.95 6.61 1.91
N LEU A 23 -9.28 6.98 3.13
CA LEU A 23 -9.24 6.09 4.29
C LEU A 23 -10.65 5.67 4.67
N PHE A 24 -10.85 4.36 4.76
CA PHE A 24 -12.07 3.74 5.23
C PHE A 24 -11.81 3.17 6.61
N LEU A 25 -12.49 3.72 7.61
CA LEU A 25 -12.30 3.32 9.01
C LEU A 25 -13.12 2.07 9.34
N ASN A 26 -12.67 1.28 10.32
CA ASN A 26 -13.40 0.14 10.89
C ASN A 26 -14.04 -0.80 9.85
N GLN A 27 -13.26 -1.24 8.86
CA GLN A 27 -13.68 -2.19 7.85
C GLN A 27 -13.35 -3.62 8.27
N LYS A 28 -14.30 -4.53 8.04
CA LYS A 28 -14.11 -5.97 8.24
C LYS A 28 -13.54 -6.59 6.97
N ILE A 29 -12.36 -7.21 7.08
CA ILE A 29 -11.72 -7.90 5.96
C ILE A 29 -12.10 -9.38 6.02
N THR A 30 -12.84 -9.85 5.01
CA THR A 30 -13.37 -11.22 5.00
C THR A 30 -12.39 -12.26 4.46
N LYS A 31 -11.39 -11.83 3.69
CA LYS A 31 -10.39 -12.74 3.08
C LYS A 31 -9.37 -13.27 4.10
N ILE A 32 -9.12 -12.55 5.19
CA ILE A 32 -8.14 -12.93 6.20
C ILE A 32 -8.88 -13.50 7.41
N LYS A 33 -8.63 -14.77 7.74
CA LYS A 33 -9.29 -15.43 8.89
C LYS A 33 -8.75 -14.87 10.21
N LYS A 34 -9.61 -14.77 11.22
CA LYS A 34 -9.29 -14.31 12.61
C LYS A 34 -8.71 -12.89 12.72
N VAL A 35 -9.06 -12.01 11.79
CA VAL A 35 -8.63 -10.61 11.80
C VAL A 35 -9.77 -9.73 12.30
N GLY A 36 -9.45 -8.81 13.21
CA GLY A 36 -10.37 -7.81 13.76
C GLY A 36 -10.80 -6.76 12.73
N MET A 37 -11.30 -5.62 13.20
CA MET A 37 -11.61 -4.49 12.34
C MET A 37 -10.34 -3.67 12.08
N TYR A 38 -10.13 -3.27 10.83
CA TYR A 38 -8.96 -2.48 10.42
C TYR A 38 -9.38 -1.29 9.57
N HIS A 39 -8.49 -0.33 9.43
CA HIS A 39 -8.65 0.73 8.45
C HIS A 39 -8.05 0.29 7.11
N VAL A 40 -8.68 0.73 6.02
CA VAL A 40 -8.21 0.48 4.66
C VAL A 40 -7.93 1.81 4.00
N LEU A 41 -6.67 2.06 3.68
CA LEU A 41 -6.30 3.18 2.82
C LEU A 41 -6.24 2.71 1.37
N ILE A 42 -6.80 3.53 0.48
CA ILE A 42 -6.68 3.36 -0.96
C ILE A 42 -6.01 4.57 -1.52
N TYR A 43 -4.98 4.35 -2.31
CA TYR A 43 -4.24 5.42 -2.97
C TYR A 43 -4.06 5.08 -4.45
N LYS A 44 -4.24 6.05 -5.33
CA LYS A 44 -3.89 5.90 -6.75
C LYS A 44 -2.77 6.86 -7.09
N LYS A 45 -1.60 6.31 -7.38
CA LYS A 45 -0.40 7.08 -7.68
C LYS A 45 -0.59 7.90 -8.96
N GLN A 46 -0.05 9.11 -8.96
CA GLN A 46 0.01 9.95 -10.15
C GLN A 46 1.00 9.44 -11.19
N LYS A 47 0.73 9.73 -12.46
CA LYS A 47 1.70 9.47 -13.54
C LYS A 47 2.96 10.28 -13.24
N TYR A 48 4.12 9.66 -13.41
CA TYR A 48 5.41 10.34 -13.28
C TYR A 48 6.26 10.07 -14.51
N ARG A 49 6.77 11.13 -15.16
CA ARG A 49 7.68 11.09 -16.31
C ARG A 49 7.35 9.97 -17.32
N HIS A 50 6.09 9.91 -17.77
CA HIS A 50 5.58 8.94 -18.76
C HIS A 50 5.46 7.46 -18.32
N LYS A 51 5.79 7.11 -17.07
CA LYS A 51 5.50 5.77 -16.53
C LYS A 51 4.07 5.68 -16.01
N TYR A 52 3.32 4.74 -16.58
CA TYR A 52 1.97 4.39 -16.14
C TYR A 52 2.05 3.54 -14.88
N PHE A 53 1.62 4.08 -13.74
CA PHE A 53 1.28 3.28 -12.56
C PHE A 53 -0.23 3.03 -12.60
N SER A 54 -0.62 1.95 -13.29
CA SER A 54 -2.03 1.58 -13.48
C SER A 54 -2.71 1.15 -12.16
N GLU A 55 -1.93 0.72 -11.18
CA GLU A 55 -2.43 0.00 -10.02
C GLU A 55 -2.76 0.91 -8.83
N LYS A 56 -3.91 0.65 -8.22
CA LYS A 56 -4.32 1.22 -6.94
C LYS A 56 -3.57 0.49 -5.82
N TRP A 57 -3.09 1.25 -4.85
CA TRP A 57 -2.51 0.70 -3.62
C TRP A 57 -3.62 0.52 -2.58
N TYR A 58 -3.60 -0.64 -1.93
CA TYR A 58 -4.51 -0.99 -0.85
C TYR A 58 -3.67 -1.30 0.39
N ILE A 59 -3.82 -0.46 1.41
CA ILE A 59 -3.02 -0.57 2.65
C ILE A 59 -3.98 -0.89 3.79
N LEU A 60 -3.75 -2.02 4.44
CA LEU A 60 -4.42 -2.38 5.68
C LEU A 60 -3.64 -1.76 6.85
N THR A 61 -4.30 -1.02 7.73
CA THR A 61 -3.64 -0.27 8.79
C THR A 61 -4.52 -0.10 10.02
N ASN A 62 -3.88 0.08 11.18
CA ASN A 62 -4.51 0.48 12.44
C ASN A 62 -4.43 2.00 12.67
N LEU A 63 -3.84 2.76 11.74
CA LEU A 63 -3.72 4.21 11.84
C LEU A 63 -4.96 4.92 11.30
N SER A 64 -5.45 5.89 12.05
CA SER A 64 -6.69 6.63 11.74
C SER A 64 -6.49 7.86 10.86
N SER A 65 -5.26 8.18 10.45
CA SER A 65 -4.93 9.35 9.62
C SER A 65 -4.29 8.93 8.28
N PRO A 66 -4.85 9.34 7.12
CA PRO A 66 -4.27 9.07 5.81
C PRO A 66 -2.80 9.53 5.69
N GLN A 67 -2.48 10.71 6.25
CA GLN A 67 -1.15 11.31 6.21
C GLN A 67 -0.13 10.48 7.00
N LYS A 68 -0.53 10.01 8.20
CA LYS A 68 0.32 9.12 9.01
C LYS A 68 0.57 7.79 8.28
N VAL A 69 -0.45 7.21 7.67
CA VAL A 69 -0.32 5.97 6.88
C VAL A 69 0.64 6.17 5.72
N GLN A 70 0.48 7.25 4.94
CA GLN A 70 1.36 7.54 3.81
C GLN A 70 2.81 7.75 4.25
N LYS A 71 3.03 8.48 5.35
CA LYS A 71 4.38 8.71 5.89
C LYS A 71 5.06 7.40 6.29
N VAL A 72 4.40 6.57 7.08
CA VAL A 72 4.93 5.27 7.55
C VAL A 72 5.17 4.33 6.37
N TYR A 73 4.22 4.24 5.45
CA TYR A 73 4.35 3.36 4.28
C TYR A 73 5.46 3.81 3.32
N SER A 74 5.66 5.12 3.16
CA SER A 74 6.76 5.66 2.37
C SER A 74 8.13 5.28 2.95
N GLN A 75 8.27 5.27 4.29
CA GLN A 75 9.52 4.89 4.95
C GLN A 75 9.86 3.41 4.73
N ARG A 76 8.85 2.53 4.75
CA ARG A 76 9.04 1.11 4.43
C ARG A 76 9.63 0.88 3.04
N MET A 77 9.15 1.63 2.03
CA MET A 77 9.67 1.52 0.65
C MET A 77 11.14 1.95 0.54
N GLY A 78 11.57 2.93 1.35
CA GLY A 78 12.98 3.35 1.41
C GLY A 78 13.89 2.24 1.94
N ILE A 79 13.43 1.47 2.92
CA ILE A 79 14.17 0.33 3.48
C ILE A 79 14.29 -0.80 2.44
N GLU A 80 13.23 -1.09 1.67
CA GLU A 80 13.28 -2.09 0.60
C GLU A 80 14.31 -1.74 -0.50
N ALA A 81 14.45 -0.46 -0.84
CA ALA A 81 15.48 0.01 -1.76
C ALA A 81 16.90 -0.21 -1.18
N MET A 82 17.12 0.14 0.09
CA MET A 82 18.38 -0.10 0.78
C MET A 82 18.78 -1.59 0.80
N PHE A 83 17.84 -2.49 1.10
CA PHE A 83 18.10 -3.93 1.08
C PHE A 83 18.40 -4.46 -0.33
N LYS A 84 17.77 -3.89 -1.36
CA LYS A 84 18.05 -4.26 -2.75
C LYS A 84 19.48 -3.87 -3.14
N ASP A 85 19.90 -2.67 -2.77
CA ASP A 85 21.25 -2.17 -3.04
C ASP A 85 22.32 -2.95 -2.27
N TYR A 86 22.01 -3.41 -1.05
CA TYR A 86 22.89 -4.22 -0.21
C TYR A 86 23.19 -5.61 -0.80
N LYS A 87 22.21 -6.25 -1.45
CA LYS A 87 22.35 -7.62 -1.96
C LYS A 87 22.90 -7.70 -3.39
N SER A 88 22.22 -7.05 -4.33
CA SER A 88 22.50 -7.25 -5.77
C SER A 88 22.25 -6.03 -6.67
N GLY A 89 21.77 -4.91 -6.10
CA GLY A 89 21.48 -3.68 -6.83
C GLY A 89 22.63 -2.67 -6.86
N GLY A 90 23.68 -2.89 -6.09
CA GLY A 90 24.84 -1.99 -5.94
C GLY A 90 26.17 -2.75 -5.80
N TYR A 91 27.03 -2.33 -4.86
CA TYR A 91 28.44 -2.72 -4.72
C TYR A 91 28.75 -4.22 -4.49
N ASN A 92 27.77 -5.13 -4.46
CA ASN A 92 28.00 -6.57 -4.20
C ASN A 92 28.88 -6.81 -2.94
N LEU A 93 28.58 -6.11 -1.84
CA LEU A 93 29.35 -6.22 -0.59
C LEU A 93 29.35 -7.65 0.00
N GLU A 94 28.40 -8.51 -0.40
CA GLU A 94 28.37 -9.93 -0.03
C GLU A 94 29.34 -10.80 -0.84
N ALA A 95 29.91 -10.31 -1.95
CA ALA A 95 30.88 -11.06 -2.76
C ALA A 95 32.28 -11.06 -2.14
N GLU A 96 32.64 -10.01 -1.40
CA GLU A 96 33.96 -9.84 -0.79
C GLU A 96 34.13 -10.67 0.51
N LEU A 97 33.02 -11.13 1.09
CA LEU A 97 32.97 -11.97 2.30
C LEU A 97 32.94 -13.49 2.00
N ARG A 98 33.25 -13.89 0.76
CA ARG A 98 33.24 -15.29 0.30
C ARG A 98 34.62 -15.87 -0.06
N GLN A 99 35.69 -15.36 0.58
CA GLN A 99 37.01 -16.01 0.54
C GLN A 99 37.09 -17.17 1.52
#